data_AF-A0A239X0S7-F1
#
_entry.id   AF-A0A239X0S7-F1
#
_cell.length_a   1.000
_cell.length_b   1.000
_cell.length_c   1.000
_cell.angle_alpha   90.00
_cell.angle_beta   90.00
_cell.angle_gamma   90.00
#
_symmetry.space_group_name_H-M   'P 1'
#
loop_
_entity.id
_entity.type
_entity.pdbx_description
1 polymer ?
#
loop_
_entity_poly.entity_id
_entity_poly.type
_entity_poly.pdbx_seq_one_letter_code
_entity_poly.pdbx_strand_id
1 'polypeptide(L)' 'MDLNYLKQQIDKGTISKDSITVVRRDGELIDIHLLGEPISADEVSEVMDLESVLSEVFNLAPNFAPKV' A
#
# COMPACT_ATOMS: atom_id res chain seq x y z
N MET A 1 7.51 0.96 -5.52
CA MET A 1 6.09 1.22 -5.83
C MET A 1 5.90 2.42 -6.75
N ASP A 2 4.96 2.34 -7.70
CA ASP A 2 4.55 3.46 -8.57
C ASP A 2 3.34 4.21 -7.99
N LEU A 3 3.56 5.43 -7.50
CA LEU A 3 2.51 6.26 -6.90
C LEU A 3 1.51 6.83 -7.92
N ASN A 4 1.91 7.00 -9.18
CA ASN A 4 0.97 7.43 -10.22
C ASN A 4 -0.01 6.31 -10.54
N TYR A 5 0.47 5.06 -10.58
CA TYR A 5 -0.38 3.90 -10.76
C TYR A 5 -1.37 3.75 -9.60
N LEU A 6 -0.88 3.82 -8.35
CA LEU A 6 -1.74 3.81 -7.15
C LEU A 6 -2.84 4.89 -7.23
N LYS A 7 -2.47 6.13 -7.54
CA LYS A 7 -3.44 7.23 -7.70
C LYS A 7 -4.50 6.90 -8.74
N GLN A 8 -4.10 6.37 -9.90
CA GLN A 8 -5.05 6.00 -10.95
C GLN A 8 -6.05 4.92 -10.50
N GLN A 9 -5.62 3.92 -9.74
CA GLN A 9 -6.52 2.85 -9.27
C GLN A 9 -7.52 3.37 -8.22
N ILE A 10 -7.07 4.29 -7.36
CA ILE A 10 -7.93 4.98 -6.40
C ILE A 10 -8.95 5.87 -7.13
N ASP A 11 -8.51 6.67 -8.10
CA ASP A 11 -9.39 7.58 -8.85
C ASP A 11 -10.45 6.81 -9.66
N LYS A 12 -10.12 5.61 -10.15
CA LYS A 12 -11.05 4.69 -10.82
C LYS A 12 -12.02 4.00 -9.86
N GLY A 13 -11.78 4.06 -8.55
CA GLY A 13 -12.53 3.32 -7.54
C GLY A 13 -12.23 1.82 -7.52
N THR A 14 -11.15 1.38 -8.17
CA THR A 14 -10.69 -0.03 -8.14
C THR A 14 -10.12 -0.39 -6.77
N ILE A 15 -9.50 0.58 -6.09
CA ILE A 15 -8.97 0.45 -4.73
C ILE A 15 -9.58 1.55 -3.85
N SER A 16 -9.93 1.22 -2.61
CA SER A 16 -10.33 2.22 -1.61
C SER A 16 -9.10 2.87 -0.97
N LYS A 17 -9.16 4.18 -0.71
CA LYS A 17 -8.10 4.89 0.04
C LYS A 17 -7.91 4.35 1.46
N ASP A 18 -8.94 3.76 2.03
CA ASP A 18 -8.93 3.26 3.41
C ASP A 18 -8.54 1.77 3.48
N SER A 19 -8.36 1.12 2.33
CA SER A 19 -8.06 -0.32 2.24
C SER A 19 -7.31 -0.62 0.96
N ILE A 20 -5.99 -0.49 1.05
CA ILE A 20 -5.03 -0.78 -0.02
C ILE A 20 -4.30 -2.06 0.37
N THR A 21 -4.47 -3.12 -0.42
CA THR A 21 -3.62 -4.29 -0.28
C THR A 21 -2.25 -3.95 -0.87
N VAL A 22 -1.21 -3.96 -0.04
CA VAL A 22 0.18 -3.79 -0.46
C VAL A 22 0.88 -5.14 -0.56
N VAL A 23 1.94 -5.18 -1.36
CA VAL A 23 2.83 -6.33 -1.50
C VAL A 23 4.19 -5.97 -0.92
N ARG A 24 4.70 -6.86 -0.07
CA ARG A 24 6.02 -6.80 0.53
C ARG A 24 6.90 -7.94 0.03
N ARG A 25 8.19 -7.66 -0.16
CA ARG A 25 9.25 -8.66 -0.35
C ARG A 25 10.40 -8.30 0.58
N ASP A 26 10.89 -9.28 1.34
CA ASP A 26 11.95 -9.08 2.34
C ASP A 26 11.68 -7.93 3.34
N GLY A 27 10.40 -7.69 3.65
CA GLY A 27 9.94 -6.63 4.56
C GLY A 27 9.71 -5.26 3.92
N GLU A 28 10.18 -5.04 2.69
CA GLU A 28 10.04 -3.77 1.98
C GLU A 28 8.72 -3.70 1.20
N LEU A 29 8.03 -2.56 1.27
CA LEU A 29 6.86 -2.27 0.44
C LEU A 29 7.29 -2.06 -1.02
N ILE A 30 6.93 -3.00 -1.89
CA ILE A 30 7.36 -2.98 -3.30
C ILE A 30 6.25 -2.49 -4.23
N ASP A 31 5.00 -2.85 -3.98
CA ASP A 31 3.85 -2.53 -4.85
C ASP A 31 2.49 -2.61 -4.13
N ILE A 32 1.42 -2.35 -4.87
CA ILE A 32 0.04 -2.68 -4.49
C ILE A 32 -0.43 -3.95 -5.19
N HIS A 33 -1.43 -4.61 -4.60
CA HIS A 33 -2.04 -5.82 -5.13
C HIS A 33 -3.49 -5.56 -5.57
N LEU A 34 -3.83 -5.95 -6.79
CA LEU A 34 -5.22 -5.97 -7.25
C LEU A 34 -5.84 -7.35 -7.10
N LEU A 35 -7.15 -7.37 -6.84
CA LEU A 35 -7.91 -8.61 -6.71
C LEU A 35 -7.80 -9.47 -7.98
N GLY A 36 -7.29 -10.69 -7.84
CA GLY A 36 -7.14 -11.65 -8.94
C GLY A 36 -5.75 -11.68 -9.57
N GLU A 37 -4.83 -10.82 -9.14
CA GLU A 37 -3.41 -10.97 -9.47
C GLU A 37 -2.81 -12.16 -8.70
N PRO A 38 -1.82 -12.87 -9.26
CA PRO A 38 -1.06 -13.86 -8.51
C PRO A 38 -0.10 -13.16 -7.53
N ILE A 39 0.10 -13.75 -6.35
CA ILE A 39 1.15 -13.37 -5.39
C ILE A 39 2.27 -14.39 -5.49
N SER A 40 3.51 -13.93 -5.57
CA SER A 40 4.70 -14.79 -5.62
C SER A 40 4.95 -15.46 -4.26
N ALA A 41 5.64 -16.60 -4.24
CA ALA A 41 5.85 -17.36 -2.99
C ALA A 41 6.73 -16.63 -1.96
N ASP A 42 7.51 -15.65 -2.40
CA ASP A 42 8.37 -14.78 -1.60
C ASP A 42 7.73 -13.42 -1.27
N GLU A 43 6.48 -13.23 -1.69
CA GLU A 43 5.71 -12.01 -1.47
C GLU A 43 4.68 -12.23 -0.35
N VAL A 44 4.49 -11.18 0.46
CA VAL A 44 3.48 -11.15 1.52
C VAL A 44 2.57 -9.96 1.27
N SER A 45 1.26 -10.13 1.47
CA SER A 45 0.29 -9.05 1.39
C SER A 45 -0.20 -8.58 2.75
N GLU A 46 -0.43 -7.27 2.85
CA GLU A 46 -0.95 -6.58 4.04
C GLU A 46 -1.95 -5.52 3.58
N VAL A 47 -2.94 -5.18 4.42
CA VAL A 47 -3.87 -4.09 4.13
C VAL A 47 -3.47 -2.85 4.92
N MET A 48 -3.35 -1.73 4.23
CA MET A 48 -2.98 -0.43 4.79
C MET A 48 -3.92 0.66 4.28
N ASP A 49 -4.05 1.77 5.01
CA ASP A 49 -4.66 2.99 4.49
C ASP A 49 -3.64 3.79 3.65
N LEU A 50 -4.14 4.74 2.85
CA LEU A 50 -3.32 5.58 1.98
C LEU A 50 -2.28 6.39 2.76
N GLU A 51 -2.62 6.87 3.95
CA GLU A 51 -1.70 7.66 4.77
C GLU A 51 -0.50 6.83 5.21
N SER A 52 -0.72 5.61 5.65
CA SER A 52 0.32 4.67 6.07
C SER A 52 1.21 4.28 4.90
N VAL A 53 0.61 3.99 3.74
CA VAL A 53 1.35 3.68 2.50
C VAL A 53 2.26 4.84 2.10
N LEU A 54 1.74 6.07 2.07
CA LEU A 54 2.53 7.24 1.70
C LEU A 54 3.61 7.54 2.75
N SER A 55 3.30 7.36 4.04
CA SER A 55 4.27 7.55 5.12
C SER A 55 5.47 6.62 4.96
N GLU A 56 5.23 5.34 4.65
CA GLU A 56 6.30 4.38 4.41
C GLU A 56 7.11 4.69 3.14
N VAL A 57 6.44 4.96 2.01
CA VAL A 57 7.11 5.25 0.73
C VAL A 57 8.02 6.47 0.81
N PHE A 58 7.60 7.50 1.54
CA PHE A 58 8.38 8.71 1.72
C PHE A 58 9.30 8.66 2.95
N ASN A 59 9.38 7.52 3.65
CA ASN A 59 10.09 7.35 4.92
C ASN A 59 9.77 8.47 5.93
N LEU A 60 8.51 8.92 5.94
CA LEU A 60 8.03 9.89 6.92
C LEU A 60 7.94 9.16 8.26
N ALA A 61 8.75 9.59 9.23
CA ALA A 61 8.71 9.03 10.58
C ALA A 61 7.26 9.04 11.11
N PRO A 62 6.83 8.02 11.87
CA PRO A 62 5.47 7.92 12.38
C PRO A 62 5.24 9.01 13.43
N ASN A 63 4.83 10.19 12.97
CA ASN A 63 4.56 11.34 13.84
C ASN A 63 3.07 11.71 13.90
N PHE A 64 2.19 10.80 13.52
CA PHE A 64 0.74 10.94 13.71
C PHE A 64 0.11 9.60 14.10
N ALA A 65 0.46 9.10 15.28
CA ALA A 65 -0.50 8.33 16.04
C ALA A 65 -1.31 9.31 16.91
N PRO A 66 -2.59 9.60 16.61
CA PRO A 66 -3.46 10.10 17.66
C PRO A 66 -3.56 8.97 18.69
N LYS A 67 -2.97 9.20 19.86
CA LYS A 67 -3.21 8.34 21.02
C LYS A 67 -4.70 8.37 21.33
N VAL A 68 -5.37 7.24 21.17
CA VAL A 68 -6.65 6.92 21.83
C VAL A 68 -6.51 5.61 22.58
#